data_AF-A0A9E1V8V5-F1
#
_entry.id   AF-A0A9E1V8V5-F1
#
_cell.length_a   1.000
_cell.length_b   1.000
_cell.length_c   1.000
_cell.angle_alpha   90.00
_cell.angle_beta   90.00
_cell.angle_gamma   90.00
#
_symmetry.space_group_name_H-M   'P 1'
#
loop_
_entity.id
_entity.type
_entity.pdbx_description
1 polymer ?
#
loop_
_entity_poly.entity_id
_entity_poly.type
_entity_poly.pdbx_seq_one_letter_code
_entity_poly.pdbx_strand_id
1 'polypeptide(L)'
;MHISAPSDSGNIEVIDANDPANIRLAIRKDSNADYFQWFHFRAVGGKGVDCALVIENAGAASYTKGWDGYRAVASYDRQSWFRVPTEYDGVALTIRHRPERDSVYYAYFAAYPLERCREYSARWQMSDRVR
;
A
#
# COMPACT_ATOMS: atom_id res chain seq x y z
N MET A 1 4.47 -14.46 7.40
CA MET A 1 3.30 -13.90 6.68
C MET A 1 3.53 -13.94 5.18
N HIS A 2 2.48 -14.01 4.37
CA HIS A 2 2.62 -13.95 2.91
C HIS A 2 2.30 -12.56 2.39
N ILE A 3 3.21 -11.97 1.61
CA ILE A 3 3.07 -10.63 1.05
C ILE A 3 3.19 -10.71 -0.46
N SER A 4 2.26 -10.06 -1.14
CA SER A 4 2.22 -10.01 -2.61
C SER A 4 1.72 -8.65 -3.10
N ALA A 5 2.10 -8.26 -4.31
CA ALA A 5 1.67 -7.02 -4.93
C ALA A 5 0.64 -7.30 -6.05
N PRO A 6 -0.49 -6.59 -6.11
CA PRO A 6 -1.45 -6.70 -7.21
C PRO A 6 -0.83 -6.31 -8.58
N SER A 7 -1.31 -6.88 -9.68
CA SER A 7 -0.77 -6.59 -11.02
C SER A 7 -0.99 -5.15 -11.50
N ASP A 8 -2.14 -4.56 -11.14
CA ASP A 8 -2.65 -3.32 -11.74
C ASP A 8 -2.14 -2.04 -11.04
N SER A 9 -1.53 -2.17 -9.87
CA SER A 9 -0.97 -1.03 -9.12
C SER A 9 -0.02 -1.45 -7.99
N GLY A 10 0.29 -2.74 -7.88
CA GLY A 10 1.06 -3.25 -6.78
C GLY A 10 2.51 -2.79 -6.86
N ASN A 11 3.01 -2.26 -5.74
CA ASN A 11 4.41 -1.94 -5.56
C ASN A 11 4.82 -2.28 -4.13
N ILE A 12 5.62 -3.33 -4.00
CA ILE A 12 6.40 -3.66 -2.81
C ILE A 12 7.47 -4.70 -3.20
N GLU A 13 8.57 -4.70 -2.46
CA GLU A 13 9.56 -5.76 -2.44
C GLU A 13 9.65 -6.33 -1.02
N VAL A 14 9.70 -7.66 -0.91
CA VAL A 14 9.74 -8.35 0.38
C VAL A 14 11.19 -8.68 0.68
N ILE A 15 11.73 -8.09 1.76
CA ILE A 15 13.08 -8.39 2.25
C ILE A 15 13.00 -9.57 3.22
N ASP A 16 12.11 -9.47 4.21
CA ASP A 16 11.81 -10.54 5.16
C ASP A 16 10.36 -10.43 5.65
N ALA A 17 9.68 -11.55 5.78
CA ALA A 17 8.31 -11.62 6.28
C ALA A 17 8.09 -12.78 7.26
N ASN A 18 9.17 -13.27 7.87
CA ASN A 18 9.12 -14.40 8.80
C ASN A 18 8.62 -14.00 10.20
N ASP A 19 8.94 -12.78 10.66
CA ASP A 19 8.47 -12.25 11.94
C ASP A 19 7.35 -11.20 11.72
N PRO A 20 6.11 -11.47 12.17
CA PRO A 20 5.02 -10.49 12.10
C PRO A 20 5.33 -9.17 12.82
N ALA A 21 6.12 -9.20 13.89
CA ALA A 21 6.50 -8.01 14.66
C ALA A 21 7.63 -7.20 13.97
N ASN A 22 8.20 -7.71 12.88
CA ASN A 22 9.28 -7.05 12.14
C ASN A 22 9.30 -7.49 10.67
N ILE A 23 8.24 -7.20 9.92
CA ILE A 23 8.15 -7.46 8.48
C ILE A 23 8.95 -6.39 7.75
N ARG A 24 9.97 -6.77 6.99
CA ARG A 24 10.90 -5.87 6.32
C ARG A 24 10.61 -5.80 4.83
N LEU A 25 10.40 -4.58 4.33
CA LEU A 25 9.93 -4.28 2.99
C LEU A 25 10.75 -3.15 2.36
N ALA A 26 10.71 -3.07 1.03
CA ALA A 26 11.19 -1.93 0.28
C ALA A 26 10.19 -1.51 -0.80
N ILE A 27 10.17 -0.23 -1.14
CA ILE A 27 9.42 0.30 -2.29
C ILE A 27 10.30 0.17 -3.54
N ARG A 28 9.75 -0.38 -4.62
CA ARG A 28 10.48 -0.46 -5.90
C ARG A 28 10.45 0.90 -6.58
N LYS A 29 11.52 1.18 -7.33
CA LYS A 29 11.61 2.33 -8.24
C LYS A 29 10.51 2.28 -9.31
N ASP A 30 10.04 3.46 -9.69
CA ASP A 30 9.17 3.60 -10.84
C ASP A 30 9.90 3.16 -12.11
N SER A 31 9.16 2.62 -13.08
CA SER A 31 9.77 2.11 -14.32
C SER A 31 10.53 3.22 -15.05
N ASN A 32 11.80 2.97 -15.35
CA ASN A 32 12.72 3.92 -16.00
C ASN A 32 12.93 5.24 -15.23
N ALA A 33 12.80 5.22 -13.90
CA ALA A 33 13.06 6.38 -13.06
C ALA A 33 13.83 6.00 -11.79
N ASP A 34 14.56 6.97 -11.22
CA ASP A 34 15.20 6.83 -9.91
C ASP A 34 14.27 7.16 -8.73
N TYR A 35 13.05 7.60 -9.04
CA TYR A 35 12.05 8.03 -8.08
C TYR A 35 11.19 6.86 -7.59
N PHE A 36 10.73 6.97 -6.36
CA PHE A 36 9.73 6.09 -5.77
C PHE A 36 9.05 6.76 -4.59
N GLN A 37 7.80 6.39 -4.37
CA GLN A 37 7.00 6.81 -3.21
C GLN A 37 5.79 5.88 -3.05
N TRP A 38 5.18 5.50 -4.17
CA TRP A 38 3.98 4.68 -4.20
C TRP A 38 4.27 3.25 -3.74
N PHE A 39 3.51 2.79 -2.75
CA PHE A 39 3.43 1.38 -2.39
C PHE A 39 1.98 0.90 -2.40
N HIS A 40 1.78 -0.36 -2.76
CA HIS A 40 0.50 -1.05 -2.68
C HIS A 40 0.73 -2.56 -2.66
N PHE A 41 0.28 -3.23 -1.62
CA PHE A 41 0.48 -4.66 -1.44
C PHE A 41 -0.60 -5.30 -0.59
N ARG A 42 -0.67 -6.62 -0.65
CA ARG A 42 -1.53 -7.47 0.14
C ARG A 42 -0.70 -8.26 1.13
N ALA A 43 -1.14 -8.33 2.37
CA ALA A 43 -0.59 -9.16 3.42
C ALA A 43 -1.62 -10.20 3.87
N VAL A 44 -1.18 -11.45 4.03
CA VAL A 44 -2.01 -12.60 4.43
C VAL A 44 -1.38 -13.36 5.60
N GLY A 45 -2.20 -13.86 6.52
CA GLY A 45 -1.77 -14.67 7.67
C GLY A 45 -1.43 -13.88 8.93
N GLY A 46 -1.94 -12.64 9.04
CA GLY A 46 -1.69 -11.74 10.18
C GLY A 46 -2.90 -11.51 11.10
N LYS A 47 -3.99 -12.26 10.92
CA LYS A 47 -5.24 -12.02 11.67
C LYS A 47 -5.02 -12.09 13.18
N GLY A 48 -5.38 -11.02 13.88
CA GLY A 48 -5.33 -10.94 15.34
C GLY A 48 -3.93 -10.84 15.94
N VAL A 49 -2.89 -10.68 15.11
CA VAL A 49 -1.49 -10.51 15.52
C VAL A 49 -1.09 -9.05 15.33
N ASP A 50 -0.38 -8.47 16.29
CA ASP A 50 0.20 -7.15 16.14
C ASP A 50 1.35 -7.22 15.11
N CYS A 51 1.15 -6.58 13.96
CA CYS A 51 2.13 -6.56 12.89
C CYS A 51 2.85 -5.21 12.83
N ALA A 52 4.16 -5.25 12.57
CA ALA A 52 4.93 -4.07 12.18
C ALA A 52 5.48 -4.30 10.77
N LEU A 53 5.07 -3.46 9.83
CA LEU A 53 5.54 -3.48 8.45
C LEU A 53 6.50 -2.30 8.26
N VAL A 54 7.78 -2.60 8.13
CA VAL A 54 8.88 -1.65 8.07
C VAL A 54 9.33 -1.51 6.63
N ILE A 55 9.13 -0.32 6.06
CA ILE A 55 9.62 0.05 4.74
C ILE A 55 10.98 0.72 4.92
N GLU A 56 12.06 -0.04 4.72
CA GLU A 56 13.42 0.35 5.10
C GLU A 56 14.00 1.48 4.25
N ASN A 57 13.61 1.53 2.97
CA ASN A 57 14.13 2.52 2.02
C ASN A 57 13.28 3.81 1.95
N ALA A 58 12.34 4.02 2.87
CA ALA A 58 11.44 5.18 2.85
C ALA A 58 12.18 6.53 2.90
N GLY A 59 13.34 6.58 3.57
CA GLY A 59 14.20 7.77 3.65
C GLY A 59 14.96 8.10 2.38
N ALA A 60 14.99 7.20 1.41
CA ALA A 60 15.50 7.46 0.06
C ALA A 60 14.38 7.76 -0.96
N ALA A 61 13.12 7.80 -0.50
CA ALA A 61 11.97 8.10 -1.35
C ALA A 61 12.00 9.56 -1.83
N SER A 62 11.27 9.86 -2.91
CA SER A 62 11.35 11.15 -3.58
C SER A 62 10.88 12.33 -2.73
N TYR A 63 9.93 12.09 -1.82
CA TYR A 63 9.40 13.12 -0.94
C TYR A 63 9.38 12.63 0.52
N THR A 64 10.54 12.65 1.16
CA THR A 64 10.71 12.19 2.55
C THR A 64 9.91 12.99 3.57
N LYS A 65 9.78 14.32 3.38
CA LYS A 65 8.88 15.18 4.18
C LYS A 65 7.41 14.77 4.09
N GLY A 66 7.03 14.04 3.04
CA GLY A 66 5.68 13.50 2.88
C GLY A 66 5.37 12.39 3.88
N TRP A 67 6.35 11.88 4.62
CA TRP A 67 6.15 10.89 5.66
C TRP A 67 5.83 11.51 7.03
N ASP A 68 6.10 12.80 7.22
CA ASP A 68 5.86 13.51 8.48
C ASP A 68 4.35 13.60 8.76
N GLY A 69 3.89 12.94 9.82
CA GLY A 69 2.46 12.85 10.17
C GLY A 69 1.62 12.02 9.20
N TYR A 70 2.24 11.36 8.22
CA TYR A 70 1.56 10.50 7.26
C TYR A 70 1.11 9.20 7.92
N ARG A 71 -0.03 8.69 7.44
CA ARG A 71 -0.60 7.40 7.86
C ARG A 71 -0.94 6.56 6.65
N ALA A 72 -0.45 5.33 6.59
CA ALA A 72 -0.81 4.42 5.50
C ALA A 72 -2.31 4.14 5.50
N VAL A 73 -2.86 3.85 4.32
CA VAL A 73 -4.23 3.35 4.21
C VAL A 73 -4.23 1.83 4.15
N ALA A 74 -5.23 1.23 4.77
CA ALA A 74 -5.49 -0.20 4.73
C ALA A 74 -6.93 -0.48 4.30
N SER A 75 -7.16 -1.65 3.73
CA SER A 75 -8.49 -2.12 3.32
C SER A 75 -8.58 -3.64 3.37
N TYR A 76 -9.73 -4.15 3.80
CA TYR A 76 -10.02 -5.59 3.80
C TYR A 76 -10.71 -6.05 2.50
N ASP A 77 -11.40 -5.15 1.80
CA ASP A 77 -12.27 -5.42 0.64
C ASP A 77 -11.86 -4.67 -0.65
N ARG A 78 -10.83 -3.81 -0.56
CA ARG A 78 -10.36 -2.87 -1.59
C ARG A 78 -11.37 -1.75 -1.94
N GLN A 79 -12.44 -1.61 -1.18
CA GLN A 79 -13.48 -0.60 -1.39
C GLN A 79 -13.48 0.41 -0.24
N SER A 80 -13.48 -0.11 0.98
CA SER A 80 -13.48 0.66 2.23
C SER A 80 -12.04 0.80 2.71
N TRP A 81 -11.52 2.04 2.70
CA TRP A 81 -10.15 2.34 3.10
C TRP A 81 -10.13 3.14 4.39
N PHE A 82 -9.25 2.77 5.31
CA PHE A 82 -9.06 3.42 6.61
C PHE A 82 -7.58 3.67 6.89
N ARG A 83 -7.26 4.63 7.76
CA ARG A 83 -5.88 4.97 8.11
C ARG A 83 -5.40 4.09 9.26
N VAL A 84 -4.19 3.54 9.14
CA VAL A 84 -3.53 2.75 10.19
C VAL A 84 -2.43 3.58 10.88
N PRO A 85 -2.07 3.29 12.14
CA PRO A 85 -0.92 3.91 12.79
C PRO A 85 0.34 3.74 11.93
N THR A 86 1.08 4.83 11.75
CA THR A 86 2.32 4.83 10.95
C THR A 86 3.26 5.87 11.53
N GLU A 87 4.53 5.50 11.60
CA GLU A 87 5.60 6.33 12.15
C GLU A 87 6.76 6.34 11.16
N TYR A 88 7.41 7.50 11.04
CA TYR A 88 8.62 7.68 10.25
C TYR A 88 9.71 8.19 11.17
N ASP A 89 10.85 7.50 11.21
CA ASP A 89 11.97 7.82 12.10
C ASP A 89 13.08 8.63 11.42
N GLY A 90 12.85 9.07 10.18
CA GLY A 90 13.86 9.73 9.33
C GLY A 90 14.59 8.79 8.37
N VAL A 91 14.44 7.48 8.53
CA VAL A 91 15.06 6.46 7.68
C VAL A 91 14.02 5.48 7.14
N ALA A 92 13.22 4.89 8.03
CA ALA A 92 12.23 3.87 7.70
C ALA A 92 10.81 4.31 8.07
N LEU A 93 9.84 3.84 7.28
CA LEU A 93 8.42 4.04 7.55
C LEU A 93 7.85 2.75 8.15
N THR A 94 7.37 2.82 9.39
CA THR A 94 6.81 1.67 10.12
C THR A 94 5.30 1.79 10.21
N ILE A 95 4.59 0.84 9.59
CA ILE A 95 3.13 0.70 9.70
C ILE A 95 2.85 -0.31 10.82
N ARG A 96 2.09 0.11 11.85
CA ARG A 96 1.68 -0.76 12.96
C ARG A 96 0.20 -1.04 12.86
N HIS A 97 -0.18 -2.31 12.75
CA HIS A 97 -1.58 -2.67 12.62
C HIS A 97 -1.81 -4.09 13.12
N ARG A 98 -2.95 -4.31 13.79
CA ARG A 98 -3.44 -5.62 14.18
C ARG A 98 -4.64 -6.00 13.28
N PRO A 99 -4.43 -6.77 12.20
CA PRO A 99 -5.50 -7.13 11.27
C PRO A 99 -6.69 -7.83 11.92
N GLU A 100 -7.91 -7.37 11.65
CA GLU A 100 -9.14 -8.08 12.07
C GLU A 100 -9.53 -9.23 11.12
N ARG A 101 -8.93 -9.23 9.94
CA ARG A 101 -9.14 -10.21 8.87
C ARG A 101 -7.81 -10.77 8.43
N ASP A 102 -7.86 -11.94 7.81
CA ASP A 102 -6.66 -12.66 7.41
C ASP A 102 -5.98 -12.04 6.19
N SER A 103 -6.72 -11.30 5.37
CA SER A 103 -6.24 -10.63 4.17
C SER A 103 -6.43 -9.12 4.32
N VAL A 104 -5.35 -8.36 4.19
CA VAL A 104 -5.37 -6.89 4.25
C VAL A 104 -4.55 -6.32 3.10
N TYR A 105 -5.05 -5.27 2.47
CA TYR A 105 -4.32 -4.46 1.52
C TYR A 105 -3.80 -3.22 2.24
N TYR A 106 -2.54 -2.87 2.00
CA TYR A 106 -1.94 -1.61 2.43
C TYR A 106 -1.51 -0.83 1.20
N ALA A 107 -1.74 0.48 1.20
CA ALA A 107 -1.36 1.34 0.10
C ALA A 107 -0.96 2.74 0.58
N TYR A 108 -0.25 3.46 -0.30
CA TYR A 108 0.09 4.87 -0.08
C TYR A 108 -1.16 5.76 -0.02
N PHE A 109 -2.10 5.49 -0.93
CA PHE A 109 -3.44 6.07 -0.95
C PHE A 109 -4.45 5.03 -1.45
N ALA A 110 -5.75 5.30 -1.32
CA ALA A 110 -6.79 4.37 -1.77
C ALA A 110 -6.62 4.07 -3.26
N ALA A 111 -6.30 2.81 -3.57
CA ALA A 111 -5.99 2.40 -4.93
C ALA A 111 -7.25 2.46 -5.81
N TYR A 112 -7.08 2.92 -7.05
CA TYR A 112 -8.13 2.96 -8.05
C TYR A 112 -7.77 2.01 -9.21
N PRO A 113 -8.31 0.78 -9.23
CA PRO A 113 -7.98 -0.19 -10.27
C PRO A 113 -8.40 0.29 -11.67
N LEU A 114 -7.65 -0.10 -12.69
CA LEU A 114 -7.91 0.15 -14.10
C LEU A 114 -9.26 -0.44 -14.53
N GLU A 115 -9.65 -1.59 -13.99
CA GLU A 115 -10.98 -2.18 -14.22
C GLU A 115 -12.10 -1.20 -13.82
N ARG A 116 -11.97 -0.60 -12.63
CA ARG A 116 -12.90 0.44 -12.15
C ARG A 116 -12.88 1.68 -13.04
N CYS A 117 -11.71 2.07 -13.57
CA CYS A 117 -11.61 3.16 -14.55
C CYS A 117 -12.41 2.83 -15.81
N ARG A 118 -12.21 1.63 -16.36
CA ARG A 118 -12.87 1.15 -17.57
C ARG A 118 -14.39 1.08 -17.42
N GLU A 119 -14.87 0.51 -16.32
CA GLU A 119 -16.30 0.46 -16.00
C GLU A 119 -16.92 1.85 -15.86
N TYR A 120 -16.20 2.78 -15.22
CA TYR A 120 -16.67 4.15 -15.07
C TYR A 120 -16.75 4.82 -16.44
N SER A 121 -15.69 4.77 -17.25
CA SER A 121 -15.68 5.31 -18.62
C SER A 121 -16.79 4.72 -19.49
N ALA A 122 -17.00 3.40 -19.46
CA ALA A 122 -18.07 2.73 -20.20
C ALA A 122 -19.45 3.25 -19.79
N ARG A 123 -19.68 3.49 -18.50
CA ARG A 123 -20.93 4.07 -17.99
C ARG A 123 -21.18 5.48 -18.49
N TRP A 124 -20.15 6.32 -18.60
CA TRP A 124 -20.28 7.67 -19.13
C TRP A 124 -20.58 7.68 -20.63
N GLN A 125 -19.99 6.77 -21.40
CA GLN A 125 -20.26 6.65 -22.84
C GLN A 125 -21.71 6.30 -23.17
N MET A 126 -22.44 5.68 -22.23
CA MET A 126 -23.86 5.38 -22.37
C MET A 126 -24.78 6.57 -22.06
N SER A 127 -24.23 7.71 -21.63
CA SER A 127 -25.01 8.92 -21.32
C SER A 127 -25.20 9.77 -22.57
N ASP A 128 -26.45 10.13 -22.89
CA ASP A 128 -26.80 11.03 -24.00
C ASP A 128 -26.17 12.44 -23.91
N ARG A 129 -25.59 12.78 -22.75
CA ARG A 129 -24.90 14.06 -22.51
C ARG A 129 -23.41 14.03 -22.87
N VAL A 130 -22.84 12.84 -23.04
CA VAL A 130 -21.43 12.66 -23.43
C VAL A 130 -21.40 12.47 -24.94
N ARG A 131 -20.67 13.35 -25.65
CA ARG A 131 -20.52 13.32 -27.11
C ARG A 131 -19.17 12.75 -27.51
#